data_AF-A0A660YRX9-F1
#
_entry.id   AF-A0A660YRX9-F1
#
_cell.length_a   1.000
_cell.length_b   1.000
_cell.length_c   1.000
_cell.angle_alpha   90.00
_cell.angle_beta   90.00
_cell.angle_gamma   90.00
#
_symmetry.space_group_name_H-M   'P 1'
#
loop_
_entity.id
_entity.type
_entity.pdbx_description
1 polymer ?
#
loop_
_entity_poly.entity_id
_entity_poly.type
_entity_poly.pdbx_seq_one_letter_code
_entity_poly.pdbx_strand_id
1 'polypeptide(L)'
;MIPKGIQHTKLIVILLVLLTSAELVWAQGDAGQPGEFLRHGVGGRALGLGRAFVAIANDANAIYWNPGGLIAAYRKEFTSMYTNLFYDSRYSYVAIALPRPFFEPHNKILRFLFGSESAWGVGWVRLSTFDFDQRNEANVSVGNFDIYQQAILVSFAHEWVRTSGIWNVGVNYKMVSQGYSGLVQNTNSGIQGFHPAWDYFGLDVGVTFQPLHAPFLREIPGLGSLRNLQFLRLGAIFQNCIPPSLNQGGVNEIYPAVFRIGWSYLFRFPKDWRLLVVNDYETLFKPRPHKYD
;
A
#
# COMPACT_ATOMS: atom_id res chain seq x y z
N MET A 1 35.90 5.23 -28.06
CA MET A 1 35.71 3.76 -28.04
C MET A 1 35.65 3.31 -26.59
N ILE A 2 34.55 2.69 -26.16
CA ILE A 2 34.46 2.12 -24.80
C ILE A 2 35.27 0.81 -24.80
N PRO A 3 36.17 0.56 -23.83
CA PRO A 3 36.95 -0.68 -23.79
C PRO A 3 36.04 -1.91 -23.78
N LYS A 4 36.28 -2.88 -24.67
CA LYS A 4 35.47 -4.10 -24.82
C LYS A 4 35.23 -4.85 -23.49
N GLY A 5 36.17 -4.80 -22.56
CA GLY A 5 36.04 -5.41 -21.22
C GLY A 5 34.90 -4.85 -20.36
N ILE A 6 34.57 -3.56 -20.47
CA ILE A 6 33.53 -2.91 -19.65
C ILE A 6 32.11 -3.32 -20.10
N GLN A 7 31.94 -3.73 -21.37
CA GLN A 7 30.64 -4.15 -21.87
C GLN A 7 30.24 -5.54 -21.38
N HIS A 8 31.19 -6.47 -21.28
CA HIS A 8 30.94 -7.81 -20.75
C HIS A 8 30.61 -7.79 -19.25
N THR A 9 31.28 -6.95 -18.45
CA THR A 9 30.96 -6.82 -17.01
C THR A 9 29.53 -6.30 -16.78
N LYS A 10 29.08 -5.33 -17.57
CA LYS A 10 27.70 -4.82 -17.49
C LYS A 10 26.66 -5.88 -17.87
N LEU A 11 26.94 -6.66 -18.91
CA LEU A 11 26.05 -7.74 -19.35
C LEU A 11 25.95 -8.85 -18.28
N ILE A 12 27.07 -9.20 -17.65
CA ILE A 12 27.13 -10.19 -16.55
C ILE A 12 26.35 -9.69 -15.33
N VAL A 13 26.46 -8.41 -14.98
CA VAL A 13 25.68 -7.81 -13.88
C VAL A 13 24.18 -7.82 -14.18
N ILE A 14 23.78 -7.49 -15.43
CA ILE A 14 22.37 -7.56 -15.84
C ILE A 14 21.85 -9.01 -15.78
N LEU A 15 22.64 -9.98 -16.25
CA LEU A 15 22.29 -11.40 -16.19
C LEU A 15 22.18 -11.92 -14.76
N LEU A 16 23.09 -11.51 -13.87
CA LEU A 16 23.04 -11.83 -12.44
C LEU A 16 21.80 -11.23 -11.76
N VAL A 17 21.44 -9.99 -12.08
CA VAL A 17 20.22 -9.33 -11.58
C VAL A 17 18.96 -10.08 -12.06
N LEU A 18 18.93 -10.50 -13.33
CA LEU A 18 17.82 -11.30 -13.88
C LEU A 18 17.73 -12.69 -13.24
N LEU A 19 18.87 -13.34 -12.97
CA LEU A 19 18.93 -14.64 -12.30
C LEU A 19 18.49 -14.55 -10.82
N THR A 20 18.76 -13.46 -10.13
CA THR A 20 18.25 -13.23 -8.75
C THR A 20 16.77 -12.88 -8.70
N SER A 21 16.17 -12.46 -9.82
CA SER A 21 14.72 -12.20 -9.91
C SER A 21 13.89 -13.44 -10.22
N ALA A 22 14.52 -14.58 -10.52
CA ALA A 22 13.87 -15.86 -10.69
C ALA A 22 13.62 -16.51 -9.33
N GLU A 23 12.61 -16.02 -8.60
CA GLU A 23 12.18 -16.65 -7.36
C GLU A 23 11.33 -17.89 -7.63
N LEU A 24 11.45 -18.89 -6.76
CA LEU A 24 10.51 -20.00 -6.69
C LEU A 24 9.16 -19.41 -6.26
N VAL A 25 8.18 -19.39 -7.14
CA VAL A 25 6.83 -18.90 -6.83
C VAL A 25 6.14 -19.94 -5.94
N TRP A 26 6.07 -19.66 -4.63
CA TRP A 26 5.27 -20.45 -3.70
C TRP A 26 3.83 -19.95 -3.79
N ALA A 27 2.91 -20.79 -4.28
CA ALA A 27 1.49 -20.46 -4.29
C ALA A 27 0.97 -20.40 -2.84
N GLN A 28 0.76 -19.19 -2.32
CA GLN A 28 0.07 -18.99 -1.05
C GLN A 28 -1.44 -19.01 -1.30
N GLY A 29 -2.14 -20.00 -0.72
CA GLY A 29 -3.59 -20.13 -0.77
C GLY A 29 -4.28 -19.09 0.12
N ASP A 30 -4.32 -17.84 -0.32
CA ASP A 30 -4.73 -16.67 0.47
C ASP A 30 -6.04 -16.03 0.02
N ALA A 31 -6.81 -16.72 -0.81
CA ALA A 31 -8.13 -16.27 -1.25
C ALA A 31 -9.17 -16.30 -0.11
N GLY A 32 -10.22 -15.49 -0.24
CA GLY A 32 -11.38 -15.50 0.65
C GLY A 32 -11.16 -14.86 2.02
N GLN A 33 -10.11 -14.04 2.19
CA GLN A 33 -9.85 -13.35 3.45
C GLN A 33 -10.69 -12.06 3.57
N PRO A 34 -11.09 -11.67 4.79
CA PRO A 34 -11.75 -10.38 5.02
C PRO A 34 -10.88 -9.22 4.54
N GLY A 35 -11.50 -8.22 3.91
CA GLY A 35 -10.78 -7.03 3.45
C GLY A 35 -9.90 -7.22 2.21
N GLU A 36 -10.09 -8.28 1.43
CA GLU A 36 -9.29 -8.57 0.22
C GLU A 36 -9.29 -7.40 -0.79
N PHE A 37 -10.34 -6.57 -0.82
CA PHE A 37 -10.36 -5.37 -1.66
C PHE A 37 -9.22 -4.39 -1.36
N LEU A 38 -8.69 -4.38 -0.13
CA LEU A 38 -7.51 -3.61 0.28
C LEU A 38 -6.19 -4.27 -0.12
N ARG A 39 -6.20 -5.42 -0.80
CA ARG A 39 -5.01 -6.11 -1.30
C ARG A 39 -4.90 -6.13 -2.83
N HIS A 40 -5.94 -5.74 -3.56
CA HIS A 40 -5.91 -5.65 -5.04
C HIS A 40 -4.81 -4.72 -5.59
N GLY A 41 -4.43 -3.68 -4.83
CA GLY A 41 -3.41 -2.72 -5.20
C GLY A 41 -3.98 -1.50 -5.91
N VAL A 42 -3.37 -0.34 -5.68
CA VAL A 42 -3.77 0.94 -6.32
C VAL A 42 -2.60 1.60 -7.03
N GLY A 43 -2.90 2.45 -8.02
CA GLY A 43 -1.93 3.21 -8.77
C GLY A 43 -1.31 2.42 -9.92
N GLY A 44 -1.44 2.94 -11.15
CA GLY A 44 -0.96 2.27 -12.36
C GLY A 44 0.55 1.97 -12.34
N ARG A 45 1.35 2.84 -11.70
CA ARG A 45 2.80 2.61 -11.53
C ARG A 45 3.10 1.42 -10.63
N ALA A 46 2.43 1.32 -9.48
CA ALA A 46 2.64 0.23 -8.53
C ALA A 46 2.16 -1.11 -9.12
N LEU A 47 0.99 -1.11 -9.77
CA LEU A 47 0.45 -2.29 -10.44
C LEU A 47 1.32 -2.72 -11.64
N GLY A 48 1.83 -1.79 -12.43
CA GLY A 48 2.77 -2.07 -13.52
C GLY A 48 4.13 -2.63 -13.06
N LEU A 49 4.48 -2.45 -11.79
CA LEU A 49 5.64 -3.06 -11.13
C LEU A 49 5.28 -4.36 -10.41
N GLY A 50 4.13 -4.97 -10.71
CA GLY A 50 3.71 -6.22 -10.09
C GLY A 50 3.43 -6.09 -8.59
N ARG A 51 2.97 -4.91 -8.14
CA ARG A 51 2.73 -4.57 -6.72
C ARG A 51 4.00 -4.37 -5.87
N ALA A 52 5.19 -4.36 -6.48
CA ALA A 52 6.45 -4.01 -5.81
C ALA A 52 6.62 -2.48 -5.71
N PHE A 53 6.18 -1.91 -4.58
CA PHE A 53 6.12 -0.46 -4.38
C PHE A 53 6.49 0.01 -2.95
N VAL A 54 6.64 -0.89 -1.98
CA VAL A 54 6.82 -0.55 -0.55
C VAL A 54 8.06 0.31 -0.30
N ALA A 55 9.17 0.04 -0.99
CA ALA A 55 10.42 0.80 -0.86
C ALA A 55 10.44 2.12 -1.66
N ILE A 56 9.54 2.27 -2.64
CA ILE A 56 9.53 3.40 -3.58
C ILE A 56 8.24 4.21 -3.53
N ALA A 57 7.42 4.01 -2.50
CA ALA A 57 6.15 4.68 -2.27
C ALA A 57 6.34 6.17 -1.98
N ASN A 58 6.70 6.96 -2.99
CA ASN A 58 7.10 8.36 -2.85
C ASN A 58 6.18 9.33 -3.60
N ASP A 59 4.90 8.99 -3.69
CA ASP A 59 3.84 9.77 -4.31
C ASP A 59 2.53 9.61 -3.51
N ALA A 60 1.42 10.20 -3.99
CA ALA A 60 0.12 10.07 -3.31
C ALA A 60 -0.37 8.62 -3.10
N ASN A 61 0.11 7.64 -3.88
CA ASN A 61 -0.23 6.23 -3.65
C ASN A 61 0.49 5.64 -2.41
N ALA A 62 1.46 6.36 -1.83
CA ALA A 62 2.13 5.94 -0.60
C ALA A 62 1.16 5.72 0.57
N ILE A 63 0.06 6.47 0.59
CA ILE A 63 -1.05 6.32 1.54
C ILE A 63 -1.56 4.87 1.58
N TYR A 64 -1.61 4.18 0.44
CA TYR A 64 -2.04 2.79 0.34
C TYR A 64 -0.90 1.79 0.56
N TRP A 65 0.28 2.08 -0.01
CA TRP A 65 1.39 1.10 -0.07
C TRP A 65 2.34 1.16 1.13
N ASN A 66 2.77 2.34 1.54
CA ASN A 66 3.67 2.57 2.67
C ASN A 66 3.61 4.03 3.13
N PRO A 67 2.92 4.36 4.24
CA PRO A 67 2.84 5.73 4.72
C PRO A 67 4.22 6.30 5.09
N GLY A 68 5.20 5.47 5.45
CA GLY A 68 6.57 5.90 5.69
C GLY A 68 7.25 6.48 4.44
N GLY A 69 6.73 6.24 3.23
CA GLY A 69 7.24 6.86 2.01
C GLY A 69 6.56 8.19 1.64
N LEU A 70 5.45 8.54 2.28
CA LEU A 70 4.63 9.70 1.93
C LEU A 70 5.40 11.03 1.97
N ILE A 71 6.30 11.18 2.93
CA ILE A 71 7.14 12.39 3.07
C ILE A 71 8.18 12.57 1.96
N ALA A 72 8.45 11.50 1.20
CA ALA A 72 9.32 11.55 0.03
C ALA A 72 8.61 12.06 -1.23
N ALA A 73 7.30 12.34 -1.16
CA ALA A 73 6.60 13.08 -2.22
C ALA A 73 7.15 14.51 -2.28
N TYR A 74 7.56 14.95 -3.47
CA TYR A 74 8.26 16.23 -3.64
C TYR A 74 7.35 17.45 -3.53
N ARG A 75 6.06 17.27 -3.82
CA ARG A 75 5.07 18.34 -3.89
C ARG A 75 3.71 17.80 -3.48
N LYS A 76 2.76 18.70 -3.30
CA LYS A 76 1.34 18.33 -3.17
C LYS A 76 0.93 17.56 -4.42
N GLU A 77 0.34 16.39 -4.22
CA GLU A 77 -0.01 15.49 -5.30
C GLU A 77 -1.44 15.01 -5.14
N PHE A 78 -2.15 14.92 -6.28
CA PHE A 78 -3.45 14.30 -6.40
C PHE A 78 -3.32 13.13 -7.36
N THR A 79 -3.91 11.99 -7.01
CA THR A 79 -3.96 10.79 -7.86
C THR A 79 -5.35 10.21 -7.85
N SER A 80 -5.72 9.59 -8.97
CA SER A 80 -6.93 8.79 -9.06
C SER A 80 -6.68 7.56 -9.94
N MET A 81 -7.39 6.49 -9.65
CA MET A 81 -7.39 5.26 -10.41
C MET A 81 -8.82 4.75 -10.48
N TYR A 82 -9.17 4.20 -11.64
CA TYR A 82 -10.43 3.51 -11.88
C TYR A 82 -10.14 2.29 -12.76
N THR A 83 -10.71 1.15 -12.40
CA THR A 83 -10.66 -0.06 -13.23
C THR A 83 -11.96 -0.83 -13.16
N ASN A 84 -12.37 -1.38 -14.30
CA ASN A 84 -13.40 -2.40 -14.35
C ASN A 84 -12.74 -3.75 -14.04
N LEU A 85 -13.40 -4.52 -13.19
CA LEU A 85 -13.08 -5.90 -12.86
C LEU A 85 -14.15 -6.81 -13.49
N PHE A 86 -13.99 -8.13 -13.32
CA PHE A 86 -15.00 -9.09 -13.76
C PHE A 86 -16.33 -8.90 -13.00
N TYR A 87 -17.43 -9.40 -13.58
CA TYR A 87 -18.77 -9.37 -12.98
C TYR A 87 -19.29 -7.96 -12.66
N ASP A 88 -19.06 -7.00 -13.56
CA ASP A 88 -19.50 -5.60 -13.41
C ASP A 88 -19.02 -4.91 -12.11
N SER A 89 -17.95 -5.46 -11.51
CA SER A 89 -17.26 -4.86 -10.39
C SER A 89 -16.40 -3.69 -10.86
N ARG A 90 -16.38 -2.61 -10.08
CA ARG A 90 -15.57 -1.42 -10.29
C ARG A 90 -14.67 -1.21 -9.08
N TYR A 91 -13.40 -0.94 -9.33
CA TYR A 91 -12.43 -0.61 -8.29
C TYR A 91 -11.86 0.79 -8.52
N SER A 92 -12.01 1.63 -7.51
CA SER A 92 -11.68 3.05 -7.57
C SER A 92 -10.77 3.45 -6.42
N TYR A 93 -9.83 4.35 -6.70
CA TYR A 93 -8.97 4.96 -5.71
C TYR A 93 -8.79 6.44 -6.00
N VAL A 94 -8.82 7.28 -4.97
CA VAL A 94 -8.51 8.71 -5.06
C VAL A 94 -7.67 9.07 -3.84
N ALA A 95 -6.62 9.87 -4.03
CA ALA A 95 -5.79 10.30 -2.91
C ALA A 95 -5.15 11.66 -3.14
N ILE A 96 -4.89 12.35 -2.02
CA ILE A 96 -4.15 13.60 -1.94
C ILE A 96 -3.02 13.44 -0.94
N ALA A 97 -1.80 13.77 -1.36
CA ALA A 97 -0.64 13.90 -0.49
C ALA A 97 -0.26 15.37 -0.31
N LEU A 98 0.01 15.74 0.94
CA LEU A 98 0.43 17.06 1.38
C LEU A 98 1.77 16.92 2.12
N PRO A 99 2.90 16.82 1.39
CA PRO A 99 4.21 16.70 2.02
C PRO A 99 4.75 18.05 2.47
N ARG A 100 5.54 18.03 3.54
CA ARG A 100 6.41 19.12 4.01
C ARG A 100 5.71 20.48 4.05
N PRO A 101 4.77 20.70 4.98
CA PRO A 101 4.12 22.00 5.16
C PRO A 101 5.15 23.14 5.27
N PHE A 102 4.82 24.31 4.71
CA PHE A 102 5.71 25.49 4.72
C PHE A 102 5.75 26.23 6.07
N PHE A 103 4.91 25.84 7.02
CA PHE A 103 4.82 26.46 8.34
C PHE A 103 5.68 25.70 9.34
N GLU A 104 6.44 26.42 10.17
CA GLU A 104 7.29 25.84 11.21
C GLU A 104 6.82 26.33 12.60
N PRO A 105 5.93 25.56 13.27
CA PRO A 105 5.43 25.94 14.59
C PRO A 105 6.54 25.95 15.66
N HIS A 106 6.47 26.88 16.62
CA HIS A 106 7.38 26.89 17.78
C HIS A 106 7.11 25.76 18.78
N ASN A 107 5.85 25.34 18.92
CA ASN A 107 5.48 24.25 19.82
C ASN A 107 6.00 22.92 19.25
N LYS A 108 6.75 22.15 20.08
CA LYS A 108 7.37 20.88 19.67
C LYS A 108 6.36 19.86 19.11
N ILE A 109 5.16 19.77 19.69
CA ILE A 109 4.12 18.83 19.26
C ILE A 109 3.56 19.28 17.91
N LEU A 110 3.25 20.57 17.76
CA LEU A 110 2.76 21.09 16.49
C LEU A 110 3.82 20.97 15.40
N ARG A 111 5.11 21.20 15.73
CA ARG A 111 6.23 21.02 14.80
C ARG A 111 6.38 19.57 14.36
N PHE A 112 6.22 18.62 15.27
CA PHE A 112 6.23 17.20 14.92
C PHE A 112 5.09 16.85 13.94
N LEU A 113 3.89 17.39 14.17
CA LEU A 113 2.71 17.09 13.37
C LEU A 113 2.62 17.89 12.06
N PHE A 114 3.11 19.13 12.02
CA PHE A 114 2.87 20.07 10.92
C PHE A 114 4.11 20.86 10.49
N GLY A 115 5.30 20.52 10.99
CA GLY A 115 6.56 21.14 10.55
C GLY A 115 7.07 20.56 9.23
N SER A 116 8.18 21.10 8.75
CA SER A 116 8.82 20.70 7.49
C SER A 116 9.25 19.22 7.41
N GLU A 117 9.36 18.55 8.55
CA GLU A 117 9.69 17.12 8.69
C GLU A 117 8.45 16.22 8.73
N SER A 118 7.26 16.75 8.43
CA SER A 118 5.99 16.01 8.44
C SER A 118 5.31 15.96 7.06
N ALA A 119 4.47 14.95 6.86
CA ALA A 119 3.60 14.85 5.69
C ALA A 119 2.24 14.25 6.08
N TRP A 120 1.20 14.75 5.43
CA TRP A 120 -0.17 14.26 5.60
C TRP A 120 -0.73 13.74 4.29
N GLY A 121 -1.66 12.81 4.37
CA GLY A 121 -2.34 12.27 3.21
C GLY A 121 -3.74 11.80 3.54
N VAL A 122 -4.64 11.90 2.57
CA VAL A 122 -5.97 11.29 2.65
C VAL A 122 -6.23 10.51 1.37
N GLY A 123 -6.69 9.27 1.51
CA GLY A 123 -7.05 8.40 0.41
C GLY A 123 -8.41 7.76 0.63
N TRP A 124 -9.10 7.49 -0.46
CA TRP A 124 -10.34 6.71 -0.47
C TRP A 124 -10.21 5.61 -1.50
N VAL A 125 -10.55 4.39 -1.10
CA VAL A 125 -10.54 3.19 -1.95
C VAL A 125 -11.91 2.54 -1.87
N ARG A 126 -12.44 2.10 -3.01
CA ARG A 126 -13.75 1.46 -3.09
C ARG A 126 -13.75 0.35 -4.11
N LEU A 127 -14.28 -0.79 -3.69
CA LEU A 127 -14.74 -1.88 -4.55
C LEU A 127 -16.27 -1.89 -4.53
N SER A 128 -16.89 -1.98 -5.68
CA SER A 128 -18.36 -2.02 -5.77
C SER A 128 -18.81 -2.80 -6.98
N THR A 129 -19.87 -3.58 -6.82
CA THR A 129 -20.57 -4.27 -7.90
C THR A 129 -21.99 -3.75 -7.94
N PHE A 130 -22.45 -3.43 -9.14
CA PHE A 130 -23.71 -2.73 -9.36
C PHE A 130 -24.72 -3.63 -10.08
N ASP A 131 -25.97 -3.17 -10.12
CA ASP A 131 -27.01 -3.69 -11.02
C ASP A 131 -27.44 -5.14 -10.74
N PHE A 132 -27.41 -5.58 -9.48
CA PHE A 132 -28.05 -6.84 -9.12
C PHE A 132 -29.57 -6.70 -9.10
N ASP A 133 -30.27 -7.54 -9.85
CA ASP A 133 -31.74 -7.57 -9.86
C ASP A 133 -32.28 -8.10 -8.52
N GLN A 134 -33.02 -7.25 -7.80
CA GLN A 134 -33.68 -7.62 -6.56
C GLN A 134 -35.06 -8.19 -6.87
N ARG A 135 -35.34 -9.41 -6.41
CA ARG A 135 -36.65 -10.06 -6.58
C ARG A 135 -37.29 -10.41 -5.25
N ASN A 136 -38.61 -10.34 -5.16
CA ASN A 136 -39.36 -10.81 -4.00
C ASN A 136 -39.63 -12.33 -4.08
N GLU A 137 -40.29 -12.87 -3.05
CA GLU A 137 -40.67 -14.29 -2.95
C GLU A 137 -41.54 -14.76 -4.12
N ALA A 138 -42.28 -13.86 -4.77
CA ALA A 138 -43.10 -14.12 -5.95
C ALA A 138 -42.32 -13.99 -7.27
N ASN A 139 -40.98 -13.88 -7.22
CA ASN A 139 -40.08 -13.70 -8.35
C ASN A 139 -40.33 -12.41 -9.17
N VAL A 140 -40.99 -11.41 -8.59
CA VAL A 140 -41.22 -10.09 -9.19
C VAL A 140 -40.02 -9.20 -8.87
N SER A 141 -39.48 -8.52 -9.89
CA SER A 141 -38.39 -7.55 -9.69
C SER A 141 -38.90 -6.34 -8.91
N VAL A 142 -38.21 -6.00 -7.82
CA VAL A 142 -38.53 -4.92 -6.87
C VAL A 142 -37.57 -3.74 -7.02
N GLY A 143 -36.51 -3.90 -7.82
CA GLY A 143 -35.50 -2.88 -8.08
C GLY A 143 -34.12 -3.50 -8.25
N ASN A 144 -33.08 -2.66 -8.17
CA ASN A 144 -31.70 -3.11 -8.20
C ASN A 144 -31.05 -2.89 -6.84
N PHE A 145 -30.08 -3.73 -6.51
CA PHE A 145 -29.19 -3.50 -5.39
C PHE A 145 -27.73 -3.56 -5.79
N ASP A 146 -26.91 -2.88 -4.99
CA ASP A 146 -25.48 -2.76 -5.16
C ASP A 146 -24.79 -3.32 -3.92
N ILE A 147 -23.59 -3.84 -4.13
CA ILE A 147 -22.70 -4.33 -3.08
C ILE A 147 -21.44 -3.48 -3.12
N TYR A 148 -20.97 -2.98 -1.97
CA TYR A 148 -19.72 -2.24 -1.92
C TYR A 148 -18.93 -2.44 -0.65
N GLN A 149 -17.62 -2.28 -0.78
CA GLN A 149 -16.64 -2.17 0.28
C GLN A 149 -15.80 -0.92 0.01
N GLN A 150 -15.54 -0.13 1.04
CA GLN A 150 -14.74 1.07 0.92
C GLN A 150 -13.91 1.32 2.17
N ALA A 151 -12.81 2.03 1.99
CA ALA A 151 -12.02 2.53 3.09
C ALA A 151 -11.57 3.97 2.86
N ILE A 152 -11.54 4.75 3.94
CA ILE A 152 -10.83 6.02 4.01
C ILE A 152 -9.52 5.77 4.77
N LEU A 153 -8.43 6.28 4.22
CA LEU A 153 -7.10 6.20 4.76
C LEU A 153 -6.64 7.62 5.09
N VAL A 154 -6.27 7.86 6.34
CA VAL A 154 -5.62 9.10 6.78
C VAL A 154 -4.21 8.76 7.18
N SER A 155 -3.24 9.34 6.48
CA SER A 155 -1.82 9.05 6.64
C SER A 155 -1.08 10.22 7.27
N PHE A 156 -0.17 9.89 8.17
CA PHE A 156 0.84 10.80 8.69
C PHE A 156 2.23 10.17 8.51
N ALA A 157 3.22 10.98 8.14
CA ALA A 157 4.62 10.54 8.05
C ALA A 157 5.56 11.59 8.62
N HIS A 158 6.68 11.14 9.16
CA HIS A 158 7.71 11.98 9.75
C HIS A 158 9.12 11.50 9.34
N GLU A 159 10.01 12.45 9.05
CA GLU A 159 11.38 12.23 8.56
C GLU A 159 12.41 12.53 9.66
N TRP A 160 13.36 11.61 9.87
CA TRP A 160 14.56 11.80 10.66
C TRP A 160 15.79 11.61 9.79
N VAL A 161 16.53 12.71 9.58
CA VAL A 161 17.82 12.67 8.88
C VAL A 161 18.93 12.43 9.91
N ARG A 162 19.66 11.33 9.75
CA ARG A 162 20.82 10.97 10.58
C ARG A 162 22.06 10.75 9.71
N THR A 163 23.24 10.67 10.33
CA THR A 163 24.50 10.41 9.63
C THR A 163 24.49 9.09 8.84
N SER A 164 23.76 8.07 9.32
CA SER A 164 23.63 6.78 8.63
C SER A 164 22.70 6.85 7.41
N GLY A 165 21.71 7.74 7.41
CA GLY A 165 20.71 7.84 6.36
C GLY A 165 19.45 8.60 6.76
N ILE A 166 18.50 8.64 5.83
CA ILE A 166 17.18 9.24 6.01
C ILE A 166 16.22 8.14 6.43
N TRP A 167 15.63 8.28 7.62
CA TRP A 167 14.61 7.40 8.15
C TRP A 167 13.27 8.11 8.07
N ASN A 168 12.27 7.46 7.47
CA ASN A 168 10.92 7.99 7.43
C ASN A 168 9.98 6.96 8.06
N VAL A 169 9.16 7.37 9.02
CA VAL A 169 8.14 6.51 9.62
C VAL A 169 6.78 7.14 9.38
N GLY A 170 5.80 6.32 9.03
CA GLY A 170 4.44 6.77 8.85
C GLY A 170 3.43 5.81 9.43
N VAL A 171 2.24 6.35 9.69
CA VAL A 171 1.09 5.64 10.25
C VAL A 171 -0.11 5.93 9.37
N ASN A 172 -0.93 4.90 9.13
CA ASN A 172 -2.27 5.07 8.58
C ASN A 172 -3.30 4.81 9.65
N TYR A 173 -4.29 5.69 9.71
CA TYR A 173 -5.59 5.40 10.26
C TYR A 173 -6.54 5.01 9.14
N LYS A 174 -7.22 3.88 9.31
CA LYS A 174 -8.08 3.26 8.30
C LYS A 174 -9.49 3.16 8.85
N MET A 175 -10.45 3.70 8.12
CA MET A 175 -11.88 3.55 8.41
C MET A 175 -12.48 2.71 7.29
N VAL A 176 -13.03 1.56 7.61
CA VAL A 176 -13.60 0.63 6.64
C VAL A 176 -15.11 0.59 6.81
N SER A 177 -15.81 0.57 5.68
CA SER A 177 -17.26 0.38 5.63
C SER A 177 -17.59 -0.58 4.49
N GLN A 178 -18.53 -1.47 4.74
CA GLN A 178 -19.12 -2.29 3.67
C GLN A 178 -20.64 -2.09 3.69
N GLY A 179 -21.31 -2.44 2.59
CA GLY A 179 -22.67 -2.02 2.28
C GLY A 179 -23.37 -2.93 1.28
N TYR A 180 -24.67 -3.16 1.49
CA TYR A 180 -25.59 -3.75 0.50
C TYR A 180 -26.83 -2.85 0.42
N SER A 181 -27.14 -2.26 -0.75
CA SER A 181 -28.24 -1.29 -0.85
C SER A 181 -29.65 -1.92 -0.87
N GLY A 182 -29.75 -3.22 -1.13
CA GLY A 182 -31.03 -3.93 -1.34
C GLY A 182 -31.72 -4.43 -0.07
N LEU A 183 -31.08 -4.33 1.09
CA LEU A 183 -31.66 -4.79 2.36
C LEU A 183 -32.62 -3.73 2.90
N VAL A 184 -33.89 -3.81 2.47
CA VAL A 184 -35.01 -3.04 3.03
C VAL A 184 -35.25 -3.50 4.48
N GLN A 185 -35.24 -2.57 5.43
CA GLN A 185 -35.66 -2.81 6.82
C GLN A 185 -37.12 -3.28 6.84
N ASN A 186 -37.35 -4.58 6.97
CA ASN A 186 -38.65 -5.09 7.43
C ASN A 186 -38.63 -5.11 8.96
N THR A 187 -39.18 -4.06 9.57
CA THR A 187 -39.30 -3.88 11.03
C THR A 187 -40.08 -5.00 11.74
N ASN A 188 -40.75 -5.87 10.98
CA ASN A 188 -41.60 -6.96 11.49
C ASN A 188 -40.98 -8.36 11.37
N SER A 189 -39.76 -8.51 10.82
CA SER A 189 -39.15 -9.83 10.54
C SER A 189 -37.88 -10.12 11.34
N GLY A 190 -37.45 -9.23 12.25
CA GLY A 190 -36.23 -9.42 13.05
C GLY A 190 -34.90 -9.39 12.27
N ILE A 191 -34.94 -9.23 10.94
CA ILE A 191 -33.77 -9.07 10.08
C ILE A 191 -33.35 -7.60 10.16
N GLN A 192 -32.28 -7.31 10.90
CA GLN A 192 -31.74 -5.96 10.99
C GLN A 192 -31.23 -5.53 9.61
N GLY A 193 -31.76 -4.41 9.11
CA GLY A 193 -31.29 -3.78 7.89
C GLY A 193 -29.80 -3.45 7.97
N PHE A 194 -29.11 -3.64 6.86
CA PHE A 194 -27.68 -3.40 6.75
C PHE A 194 -27.42 -1.90 6.66
N HIS A 195 -26.80 -1.31 7.68
CA HIS A 195 -26.37 0.09 7.64
C HIS A 195 -24.89 0.15 7.26
N PRO A 196 -24.49 0.99 6.28
CA PRO A 196 -23.08 1.24 6.01
C PRO A 196 -22.50 2.08 7.14
N ALA A 197 -22.06 1.39 8.19
CA ALA A 197 -21.44 2.02 9.33
C ALA A 197 -19.92 2.10 9.11
N TRP A 198 -19.31 3.20 9.56
CA TRP A 198 -17.86 3.41 9.53
C TRP A 198 -17.23 2.91 10.83
N ASP A 199 -17.67 1.73 11.29
CA ASP A 199 -17.44 1.27 12.65
C ASP A 199 -16.14 0.46 12.78
N TYR A 200 -15.46 0.22 11.66
CA TYR A 200 -14.30 -0.66 11.59
C TYR A 200 -13.03 0.13 11.36
N PHE A 201 -12.19 0.18 12.39
CA PHE A 201 -10.96 0.95 12.39
C PHE A 201 -9.74 0.06 12.32
N GLY A 202 -8.73 0.49 11.57
CA GLY A 202 -7.44 -0.18 11.49
C GLY A 202 -6.28 0.79 11.58
N LEU A 203 -5.13 0.26 11.98
CA LEU A 203 -3.86 0.98 11.91
C LEU A 203 -2.86 0.21 11.04
N ASP A 204 -2.10 0.95 10.26
CA ASP A 204 -0.91 0.46 9.57
C ASP A 204 0.30 1.28 10.02
N VAL A 205 1.48 0.66 10.12
CA VAL A 205 2.75 1.34 10.41
C VAL A 205 3.76 1.01 9.32
N GLY A 206 4.32 2.04 8.70
CA GLY A 206 5.27 1.93 7.61
C GLY A 206 6.57 2.65 7.90
N VAL A 207 7.67 2.15 7.35
CA VAL A 207 9.00 2.76 7.42
C VAL A 207 9.65 2.71 6.05
N THR A 208 10.38 3.77 5.70
CA THR A 208 11.35 3.76 4.60
C THR A 208 12.70 4.23 5.12
N PHE A 209 13.77 3.63 4.60
CA PHE A 209 15.14 3.98 4.94
C PHE A 209 15.98 4.14 3.67
N GLN A 210 16.66 5.28 3.56
CA GLN A 210 17.57 5.59 2.48
C GLN A 210 18.97 5.85 3.06
N PRO A 211 19.93 4.91 2.91
CA PRO A 211 21.28 5.10 3.44
C PRO A 211 22.01 6.23 2.71
N LEU A 212 22.68 7.08 3.47
CA LEU A 212 23.53 8.16 2.94
C LEU A 212 25.01 7.73 2.92
N HIS A 213 25.45 7.01 3.95
CA HIS A 213 26.79 6.45 4.07
C HIS A 213 26.71 5.04 4.71
N ALA A 214 27.15 3.99 4.01
CA ALA A 214 27.32 2.65 4.59
C ALA A 214 28.78 2.17 4.39
N PRO A 215 29.66 2.34 5.39
CA PRO A 215 31.07 1.97 5.27
C PRO A 215 31.28 0.48 4.98
N PHE A 216 30.45 -0.41 5.54
CA PHE A 216 30.60 -1.86 5.40
C PHE A 216 30.35 -2.40 3.98
N LEU A 217 29.52 -1.74 3.16
CA LEU A 217 29.27 -2.12 1.77
C LEU A 217 30.43 -1.76 0.83
N ARG A 218 31.36 -0.91 1.30
CA ARG A 218 32.56 -0.51 0.55
C ARG A 218 33.62 -1.62 0.53
N GLU A 219 33.56 -2.56 1.46
CA GLU A 219 34.57 -3.60 1.67
C GLU A 219 34.24 -4.94 1.00
N ILE A 220 33.03 -5.11 0.44
CA ILE A 220 32.65 -6.33 -0.28
C ILE A 220 33.27 -6.31 -1.70
N PRO A 221 34.21 -7.21 -2.04
CA PRO A 221 34.84 -7.24 -3.35
C PRO A 221 33.80 -7.56 -4.44
N GLY A 222 33.78 -6.78 -5.53
CA GLY A 222 32.80 -6.92 -6.63
C GLY A 222 31.57 -6.02 -6.51
N LEU A 223 31.27 -5.46 -5.32
CA LEU A 223 30.17 -4.51 -5.10
C LEU A 223 30.54 -3.05 -5.37
N GLY A 224 31.77 -2.77 -5.83
CA GLY A 224 32.28 -1.41 -6.10
C GLY A 224 31.50 -0.60 -7.14
N SER A 225 30.54 -1.21 -7.84
CA SER A 225 29.58 -0.50 -8.70
C SER A 225 28.46 0.22 -7.92
N LEU A 226 28.23 -0.13 -6.65
CA LEU A 226 27.29 0.53 -5.75
C LEU A 226 27.93 1.75 -5.04
N ARG A 227 28.83 2.46 -5.72
CA ARG A 227 29.48 3.69 -5.18
C ARG A 227 28.49 4.75 -4.69
N ASN A 228 27.25 4.71 -5.18
CA ASN A 228 26.18 5.64 -4.82
C ASN A 228 25.07 4.91 -4.05
N LEU A 229 25.29 4.73 -2.75
CA LEU A 229 24.31 4.13 -1.83
C LEU A 229 23.05 4.97 -1.64
N GLN A 230 23.12 6.27 -1.93
CA GLN A 230 21.97 7.17 -2.00
C GLN A 230 20.86 6.71 -2.97
N PHE A 231 21.13 5.73 -3.84
CA PHE A 231 20.14 5.17 -4.77
C PHE A 231 19.47 3.89 -4.26
N LEU A 232 19.94 3.33 -3.14
CA LEU A 232 19.27 2.25 -2.44
C LEU A 232 18.14 2.82 -1.58
N ARG A 233 16.99 2.16 -1.60
CA ARG A 233 15.92 2.40 -0.62
C ARG A 233 15.43 1.07 -0.09
N LEU A 234 15.20 1.02 1.21
CA LEU A 234 14.55 -0.08 1.90
C LEU A 234 13.20 0.41 2.40
N GLY A 235 12.20 -0.47 2.37
CA GLY A 235 10.89 -0.18 2.91
C GLY A 235 10.34 -1.39 3.65
N ALA A 236 9.60 -1.14 4.71
CA ALA A 236 8.79 -2.16 5.37
C ALA A 236 7.46 -1.55 5.82
N ILE A 237 6.41 -2.34 5.82
CA ILE A 237 5.10 -1.95 6.34
C ILE A 237 4.47 -3.13 7.05
N PHE A 238 3.86 -2.85 8.20
CA PHE A 238 2.97 -3.76 8.89
C PHE A 238 1.55 -3.20 8.82
N GLN A 239 0.75 -3.77 7.92
CA GLN A 239 -0.65 -3.42 7.70
C GLN A 239 -1.55 -4.19 8.65
N ASN A 240 -2.63 -3.54 9.09
CA ASN A 240 -3.58 -4.06 10.07
C ASN A 240 -2.87 -4.49 11.37
N CYS A 241 -1.88 -3.69 11.83
CA CYS A 241 -1.21 -3.93 13.10
C CYS A 241 -2.20 -3.82 14.28
N ILE A 242 -3.19 -2.94 14.12
CA ILE A 242 -4.50 -3.07 14.77
C ILE A 242 -5.48 -3.40 13.63
N PRO A 243 -6.05 -4.62 13.60
CA PRO A 243 -6.89 -5.02 12.49
C PRO A 243 -8.31 -4.45 12.62
N PRO A 244 -8.89 -3.95 11.51
CA PRO A 244 -10.34 -3.77 11.42
C PRO A 244 -11.06 -5.09 11.70
N SER A 245 -12.15 -5.01 12.45
CA SER A 245 -12.92 -6.17 12.92
C SER A 245 -14.36 -6.01 12.49
N LEU A 246 -14.79 -6.78 11.50
CA LEU A 246 -16.11 -6.70 10.92
C LEU A 246 -17.10 -7.56 11.70
N ASN A 247 -17.92 -6.93 12.55
CA ASN A 247 -18.99 -7.60 13.28
C ASN A 247 -20.27 -7.59 12.46
N GLN A 248 -20.73 -8.76 11.98
CA GLN A 248 -21.99 -8.93 11.26
C GLN A 248 -22.72 -10.18 11.71
N GLY A 249 -23.98 -10.04 12.13
CA GLY A 249 -24.83 -11.20 12.47
C GLY A 249 -24.30 -12.09 13.59
N GLY A 250 -23.48 -11.56 14.51
CA GLY A 250 -22.82 -12.33 15.57
C GLY A 250 -21.49 -12.99 15.16
N VAL A 251 -21.11 -12.90 13.89
CA VAL A 251 -19.79 -13.33 13.39
C VAL A 251 -18.85 -12.12 13.36
N ASN A 252 -17.67 -12.28 13.94
CA ASN A 252 -16.63 -11.27 13.91
C ASN A 252 -15.50 -11.68 12.96
N GLU A 253 -15.37 -10.98 11.84
CA GLU A 253 -14.34 -11.21 10.84
C GLU A 253 -13.19 -10.21 11.02
N ILE A 254 -12.03 -10.70 11.43
CA ILE A 254 -10.83 -9.88 11.65
C ILE A 254 -10.03 -9.81 10.36
N TYR A 255 -9.68 -8.60 9.92
CA TYR A 255 -8.84 -8.41 8.74
C TYR A 255 -7.43 -8.92 9.05
N PRO A 256 -6.83 -9.76 8.18
CA PRO A 256 -5.53 -10.35 8.43
C PRO A 256 -4.44 -9.28 8.49
N ALA A 257 -3.46 -9.47 9.37
CA ALA A 257 -2.27 -8.64 9.38
C ALA A 257 -1.37 -9.00 8.19
N VAL A 258 -0.77 -8.00 7.57
CA VAL A 258 0.13 -8.19 6.43
C VAL A 258 1.44 -7.51 6.73
N PHE A 259 2.54 -8.25 6.66
CA PHE A 259 3.86 -7.66 6.66
C PHE A 259 4.42 -7.65 5.25
N ARG A 260 4.87 -6.49 4.80
CA ARG A 260 5.63 -6.38 3.55
C ARG A 260 6.99 -5.76 3.82
N ILE A 261 8.01 -6.28 3.15
CA ILE A 261 9.35 -5.73 3.15
C ILE A 261 9.86 -5.69 1.72
N GLY A 262 10.56 -4.64 1.36
CA GLY A 262 11.07 -4.47 0.02
C GLY A 262 12.32 -3.62 -0.05
N TRP A 263 12.97 -3.70 -1.20
CA TRP A 263 14.15 -2.90 -1.51
C TRP A 263 14.10 -2.42 -2.95
N SER A 264 14.84 -1.35 -3.22
CA SER A 264 14.98 -0.82 -4.57
C SER A 264 16.34 -0.22 -4.81
N TYR A 265 16.79 -0.26 -6.06
CA TYR A 265 18.04 0.38 -6.47
C TYR A 265 17.88 1.09 -7.82
N LEU A 266 18.32 2.35 -7.89
CA LEU A 266 18.31 3.15 -9.11
C LEU A 266 19.69 3.17 -9.77
N PHE A 267 19.81 2.47 -10.90
CA PHE A 267 20.97 2.56 -11.78
C PHE A 267 20.84 3.79 -12.69
N ARG A 268 21.90 4.60 -12.76
CA ARG A 268 22.01 5.74 -13.68
C ARG A 268 23.05 5.43 -14.75
N PHE A 269 22.68 5.63 -16.01
CA PHE A 269 23.55 5.44 -17.17
C PHE A 269 23.83 6.78 -17.85
N PRO A 270 24.87 6.87 -18.70
CA PRO A 270 25.12 8.07 -19.51
C PRO A 270 23.91 8.44 -20.37
N LYS A 271 23.76 9.73 -20.71
CA LYS A 271 22.63 10.29 -21.48
C LYS A 271 21.27 10.20 -20.77
N ASP A 272 21.27 10.37 -19.44
CA ASP A 272 20.07 10.44 -18.58
C ASP A 272 19.17 9.20 -18.50
N TRP A 273 19.62 8.06 -19.03
CA TRP A 273 18.92 6.79 -18.86
C TRP A 273 18.97 6.33 -17.40
N ARG A 274 17.82 5.87 -16.89
CA ARG A 274 17.66 5.38 -15.51
C ARG A 274 16.94 4.04 -15.52
N LEU A 275 17.48 3.07 -14.79
CA LEU A 275 16.84 1.78 -14.54
C LEU A 275 16.58 1.64 -13.05
N LEU A 276 15.32 1.47 -12.68
CA LEU A 276 14.91 1.21 -11.31
C LEU A 276 14.60 -0.27 -11.17
N VAL A 277 15.29 -0.94 -10.24
CA VAL A 277 14.99 -2.32 -9.83
C VAL A 277 14.29 -2.25 -8.49
N VAL A 278 13.21 -3.02 -8.33
CA VAL A 278 12.39 -3.11 -7.12
C VAL A 278 12.06 -4.56 -6.85
N ASN A 279 11.93 -4.93 -5.57
CA ASN A 279 11.48 -6.24 -5.14
C ASN A 279 10.83 -6.09 -3.77
N ASP A 280 9.66 -6.70 -3.61
CA ASP A 280 8.86 -6.70 -2.39
C ASP A 280 8.44 -8.14 -2.06
N TYR A 281 8.51 -8.49 -0.77
CA TYR A 281 8.00 -9.73 -0.20
C TYR A 281 6.80 -9.41 0.67
N GLU A 282 5.73 -10.19 0.53
CA GLU A 282 4.51 -10.11 1.34
C GLU A 282 4.34 -11.39 2.15
N THR A 283 4.04 -11.23 3.44
CA THR A 283 3.63 -12.32 4.34
C THR A 283 2.29 -11.99 4.96
N LEU A 284 1.31 -12.84 4.72
CA LEU A 284 -0.02 -12.75 5.31
C LEU A 284 -0.09 -13.55 6.62
N PHE A 285 -0.55 -12.91 7.70
CA PHE A 285 -0.84 -13.57 8.97
C PHE A 285 -2.35 -13.80 9.08
N LYS A 286 -2.76 -15.05 8.84
CA LYS A 286 -4.15 -15.46 8.96
C LYS A 286 -4.58 -15.44 10.44
N PRO A 287 -5.73 -14.84 10.78
CA PRO A 287 -6.34 -15.05 12.09
C PRO A 287 -6.57 -16.54 12.30
N ARG A 288 -6.43 -17.03 13.54
CA ARG A 288 -6.79 -18.42 13.83
C ARG A 288 -8.27 -18.62 13.48
N PRO A 289 -8.66 -19.71 12.78
CA PRO A 289 -10.08 -19.97 12.54
C PRO A 289 -10.78 -20.05 13.88
N HIS A 290 -11.87 -19.29 14.05
CA HIS A 290 -12.81 -19.57 15.12
C HIS A 290 -13.33 -20.98 14.89
N LYS A 291 -13.10 -21.88 15.87
CA LYS A 291 -13.87 -23.12 15.93
C LYS A 291 -15.32 -22.69 16.10
N TYR A 292 -16.16 -23.01 15.13
CA TYR A 292 -17.59 -23.05 15.36
C TYR A 292 -17.81 -24.21 16.33
N ASP A 293 -18.01 -23.90 17.61
CA ASP A 293 -18.50 -24.86 18.61
C ASP A 293 -20.02 -25.02 18.44
#